data_AF-A0A1F4PQI9-F1
#
_entry.id   AF-A0A1F4PQI9-F1
#
_cell.length_a   1.000
_cell.length_b   1.000
_cell.length_c   1.000
_cell.angle_alpha   90.00
_cell.angle_beta   90.00
_cell.angle_gamma   90.00
#
_symmetry.space_group_name_H-M   'P 1'
#
loop_
_entity.id
_entity.type
_entity.pdbx_description
1 polymer ?
#
loop_
_entity_poly.entity_id
_entity_poly.type
_entity_poly.pdbx_seq_one_letter_code
_entity_poly.pdbx_strand_id
1 'polypeptide(L)'
;MNVGLEIARLEFPAWIAEDERLVDLLCAIALDQALKGSGYPVCLIEAHEQAVIKNYDREFFYRMMQKMTQQQNGVYQVSKKSLKKASVPV
;
A
#
# COMPACT_ATOMS: atom_id res chain seq x y z
N MET A 1 7.59 -12.99 -16.85
CA MET A 1 6.32 -13.02 -17.61
C MET A 1 6.22 -11.77 -18.44
N ASN A 2 5.98 -11.90 -19.75
CA ASN A 2 5.80 -10.74 -20.63
C ASN A 2 4.30 -10.40 -20.68
N VAL A 3 3.93 -9.22 -20.19
CA VAL A 3 2.54 -8.72 -20.18
C VAL A 3 2.27 -7.72 -21.31
N GLY A 4 3.12 -7.73 -22.34
CA GLY A 4 3.04 -6.87 -23.51
C GLY A 4 3.82 -5.57 -23.34
N LEU A 5 3.51 -4.80 -22.30
CA LEU A 5 4.14 -3.49 -22.03
C LEU A 5 5.34 -3.57 -21.07
N GLU A 6 5.31 -4.53 -20.14
CA GLU A 6 6.36 -4.71 -19.13
C GLU A 6 6.73 -6.19 -18.95
N ILE A 7 7.85 -6.43 -18.27
CA ILE A 7 8.27 -7.77 -17.84
C ILE A 7 8.08 -7.86 -16.33
N ALA A 8 7.11 -8.67 -15.91
CA ALA A 8 6.87 -8.94 -14.50
C ALA A 8 7.66 -10.17 -14.03
N ARG A 9 8.31 -10.06 -12.88
CA ARG A 9 8.89 -11.19 -12.16
C ARG A 9 7.86 -11.69 -11.14
N LEU A 10 7.45 -12.95 -11.29
CA LEU A 10 6.60 -13.65 -10.33
C LEU A 10 7.50 -14.58 -9.51
N GLU A 11 7.32 -14.55 -8.20
CA GLU A 11 7.99 -15.47 -7.28
C GLU A 11 6.93 -16.28 -6.55
N PHE A 12 7.16 -17.58 -6.44
CA PHE A 12 6.28 -18.51 -5.74
C PHE A 12 7.13 -19.60 -5.05
N PRO A 13 6.58 -20.26 -4.01
CA PRO A 13 7.26 -21.36 -3.33
C PRO A 13 7.67 -22.50 -4.28
N ALA A 14 8.73 -23.23 -3.92
CA ALA A 14 9.28 -24.31 -4.75
C ALA A 14 8.25 -25.40 -5.10
N TRP A 15 7.40 -25.79 -4.16
CA TRP A 15 6.37 -26.80 -4.37
C TRP A 15 5.30 -26.41 -5.42
N ILE A 16 5.15 -25.11 -5.71
CA ILE A 16 4.32 -24.63 -6.82
C ILE A 16 5.06 -24.82 -8.14
N ALA A 17 6.35 -24.52 -8.18
CA ALA A 17 7.19 -24.67 -9.37
C ALA A 17 7.33 -26.13 -9.83
N GLU A 18 7.12 -27.09 -8.92
CA GLU A 18 7.15 -28.52 -9.18
C GLU A 18 5.85 -29.06 -9.82
N ASP A 19 4.72 -28.35 -9.73
CA ASP A 19 3.45 -28.72 -10.39
C ASP A 19 3.14 -27.73 -11.53
N GLU A 20 3.37 -28.18 -12.76
CA GLU A 20 3.13 -27.39 -13.98
C GLU A 20 1.72 -26.79 -14.05
N ARG A 21 0.71 -27.49 -13.53
CA ARG A 21 -0.68 -26.99 -13.53
C ARG A 21 -0.85 -25.81 -12.60
N LEU A 22 -0.14 -25.79 -11.47
CA LEU A 22 -0.17 -24.66 -10.54
C LEU A 22 0.57 -23.46 -11.11
N VAL A 23 1.69 -23.69 -11.80
CA VAL A 23 2.43 -22.64 -12.51
C VAL A 23 1.56 -22.02 -13.59
N ASP A 24 0.91 -22.83 -14.43
CA ASP A 24 0.02 -22.35 -15.48
C ASP A 24 -1.15 -21.55 -14.91
N LEU A 25 -1.77 -22.03 -13.84
CA LEU A 25 -2.87 -21.34 -13.18
C LEU A 25 -2.43 -19.97 -12.64
N LEU A 26 -1.28 -19.89 -11.97
CA LEU A 26 -0.77 -18.63 -11.43
C LEU A 26 -0.38 -17.66 -12.54
N CYS A 27 0.27 -18.14 -13.59
CA CYS A 27 0.60 -17.32 -14.76
C CYS A 27 -0.68 -16.80 -15.43
N ALA A 28 -1.72 -17.62 -15.57
CA ALA A 28 -3.00 -17.20 -16.13
C ALA A 28 -3.68 -16.11 -15.28
N ILE A 29 -3.69 -16.29 -13.95
CA ILE A 29 -4.26 -15.30 -13.01
C ILE A 29 -3.48 -13.99 -13.08
N ALA A 30 -2.14 -14.05 -13.03
CA ALA A 30 -1.30 -12.86 -13.13
C ALA A 30 -1.49 -12.13 -14.47
N LEU A 31 -1.69 -12.86 -15.57
CA LEU A 31 -1.95 -12.29 -16.89
C LEU A 31 -3.27 -11.55 -16.91
N ASP A 32 -4.32 -12.21 -16.42
CA ASP A 32 -5.67 -11.63 -16.32
C ASP A 32 -5.67 -10.34 -15.50
N GLN A 33 -4.99 -10.33 -14.35
CA GLN A 33 -4.86 -9.11 -13.54
C GLN A 33 -4.09 -8.00 -14.26
N ALA A 34 -3.01 -8.35 -14.96
CA ALA A 34 -2.22 -7.38 -15.71
C ALA A 34 -3.00 -6.80 -16.89
N LEU A 35 -3.76 -7.62 -17.61
CA LEU A 35 -4.63 -7.17 -18.70
C LEU A 35 -5.71 -6.20 -18.19
N LYS A 36 -6.29 -6.48 -17.02
CA LYS A 36 -7.28 -5.62 -16.37
C LYS A 36 -6.72 -4.27 -15.93
N GLY A 37 -5.44 -4.21 -15.56
CA GLY A 37 -4.74 -2.98 -15.17
C GLY A 37 -3.82 -2.41 -16.25
N SER A 38 -4.11 -2.68 -17.54
CA SER A 38 -3.38 -2.10 -18.69
C SER A 38 -1.87 -2.35 -18.69
N GLY A 39 -1.46 -3.57 -18.37
CA GLY A 39 -0.06 -3.99 -18.35
C GLY A 39 0.52 -4.19 -16.95
N TYR A 40 -0.23 -3.86 -15.90
CA TYR A 40 0.17 -4.08 -14.52
C TYR A 40 -0.99 -4.65 -13.69
N PRO A 41 -0.78 -5.56 -12.72
CA PRO A 41 -1.87 -6.17 -11.97
C PRO A 41 -2.76 -5.13 -11.28
N VAL A 42 -4.05 -5.10 -11.64
CA VAL A 42 -5.03 -4.13 -11.09
C VAL A 42 -5.13 -4.22 -9.56
N CYS A 43 -5.05 -5.42 -8.99
CA CYS A 43 -5.06 -5.62 -7.55
C CYS A 43 -3.90 -4.90 -6.82
N LEU A 44 -2.73 -4.79 -7.47
CA LEU A 44 -1.57 -4.08 -6.90
C LEU A 44 -1.72 -2.56 -7.02
N ILE A 45 -2.34 -2.07 -8.09
CA ILE A 45 -2.67 -0.64 -8.26
C ILE A 45 -3.63 -0.22 -7.13
N GLU A 46 -4.72 -0.96 -6.97
CA GLU A 46 -5.72 -0.71 -5.93
C GLU A 46 -5.11 -0.76 -4.53
N ALA A 47 -4.26 -1.77 -4.26
CA ALA A 47 -3.57 -1.87 -2.98
C ALA A 47 -2.62 -0.68 -2.74
N HIS A 48 -1.92 -0.21 -3.78
CA HIS A 48 -1.07 0.97 -3.69
C HIS A 48 -1.89 2.22 -3.34
N GLU A 49 -2.99 2.45 -4.06
CA GLU A 49 -3.87 3.60 -3.81
C GLU A 49 -4.50 3.57 -2.42
N GLN A 50 -4.94 2.40 -1.96
CA GLN A 50 -5.52 2.22 -0.63
C GLN A 50 -4.50 2.34 0.51
N ALA A 51 -3.24 1.98 0.27
CA ALA A 51 -2.17 2.11 1.27
C ALA A 51 -1.70 3.56 1.48
N VAL A 52 -2.12 4.51 0.64
CA VAL A 52 -1.74 5.92 0.78
C VAL A 52 -2.39 6.52 2.03
N ILE A 53 -1.57 6.78 3.05
CA ILE A 53 -1.98 7.53 4.25
C ILE A 53 -2.03 9.02 3.93
N LYS A 54 -3.24 9.57 3.80
CA LYS A 54 -3.48 10.98 3.47
C LYS A 54 -3.22 11.88 4.68
N ASN A 55 -3.08 13.18 4.45
CA ASN A 55 -2.85 14.15 5.53
C ASN A 55 -3.99 14.16 6.56
N TYR A 56 -5.24 14.07 6.11
CA TYR A 56 -6.41 13.98 6.99
C TYR A 56 -6.35 12.73 7.90
N ASP A 57 -5.93 11.56 7.37
CA ASP A 57 -5.81 10.34 8.18
C ASP A 57 -4.78 10.52 9.30
N ARG A 58 -3.65 11.18 8.98
CA ARG A 58 -2.61 11.51 9.96
C ARG A 58 -3.13 12.48 11.02
N GLU A 59 -3.82 13.54 10.61
CA GLU A 59 -4.40 14.51 11.55
C GLU A 59 -5.44 13.87 12.45
N PHE A 60 -6.33 13.05 11.89
CA PHE A 60 -7.33 12.30 12.65
C PHE A 60 -6.65 11.40 13.70
N PHE A 61 -5.64 10.62 13.28
CA PHE A 61 -4.87 9.78 14.17
C PHE A 61 -4.23 10.56 15.32
N TYR A 62 -3.52 11.66 15.02
CA TYR A 62 -2.87 12.46 16.06
C TYR A 62 -3.85 13.16 16.99
N ARG A 63 -5.00 13.62 16.48
CA ARG A 63 -6.09 14.17 17.31
C ARG A 63 -6.67 13.10 18.23
N MET A 64 -6.86 11.88 17.74
CA MET A 64 -7.32 10.75 18.56
C MET A 64 -6.31 10.43 19.66
N MET A 65 -5.02 10.31 19.32
CA MET A 65 -3.94 10.10 20.28
C MET A 65 -3.88 11.19 21.35
N GLN A 66 -4.02 12.46 20.95
CA GLN A 66 -4.06 13.59 21.88
C GLN A 66 -5.24 13.46 22.86
N LYS A 67 -6.44 13.14 22.36
CA LYS A 67 -7.63 12.95 23.21
C LYS A 67 -7.45 11.81 24.21
N MET A 68 -6.95 10.66 23.78
CA MET A 68 -6.72 9.49 24.65
C MET A 68 -5.67 9.80 25.71
N THR A 69 -4.59 10.50 25.33
CA THR A 69 -3.53 10.89 26.27
C THR A 69 -4.06 11.87 27.34
N GLN A 70 -4.88 12.84 26.94
CA GLN A 70 -5.52 13.78 27.87
C GLN A 70 -6.47 13.08 28.84
N GLN A 71 -7.23 12.08 28.38
CA GLN A 71 -8.10 11.28 29.25
C GLN A 71 -7.32 10.49 30.31
N GLN A 72 -6.07 10.12 30.03
CA GLN A 72 -5.20 9.42 30.97
C GLN A 72 -4.30 10.36 31.78
N ASN A 73 -4.59 11.67 31.81
CA ASN A 73 -3.78 12.71 32.45
C ASN A 73 -2.32 12.76 31.98
N GLY A 74 -2.04 12.26 30.77
CA GLY A 74 -0.71 12.31 30.15
C GLY A 74 -0.47 13.64 29.43
N VAL A 75 0.81 13.92 29.14
CA VAL A 75 1.22 15.11 28.37
C VAL A 75 1.45 14.70 26.91
N TYR A 76 0.68 15.28 25.98
CA TYR A 76 0.90 15.10 24.54
C TYR A 76 1.83 16.20 24.01
N GLN A 77 2.99 15.82 23.45
CA GLN A 77 3.96 16.76 22.87
C GLN A 77 4.01 16.63 21.35
N VAL A 78 3.94 17.76 20.65
CA VAL A 78 4.07 17.84 19.20
C VAL A 78 5.52 18.17 18.81
N SER A 79 6.06 17.46 17.82
CA SER A 79 7.42 17.72 17.34
C SER A 79 7.57 19.11 16.69
N LYS A 80 8.71 19.77 16.94
CA LYS A 80 9.11 21.03 16.29
C LYS A 80 9.05 20.98 14.77
N LYS A 81 9.30 19.80 14.17
CA LYS A 81 9.21 19.59 12.71
C LYS A 81 7.77 19.62 12.21
N SER A 82 6.83 19.06 12.98
CA SER A 82 5.41 19.08 12.64
C SER A 82 4.84 20.50 12.72
N LEU A 83 5.26 21.28 13.72
CA LEU A 83 4.87 22.68 13.87
C LEU A 83 5.32 23.53 12.68
N LYS A 84 6.57 23.35 12.22
CA LYS A 84 7.07 24.06 11.03
C LYS A 84 6.33 23.69 9.74
N LYS A 85 5.87 22.45 9.60
CA LYS A 85 5.14 22.01 8.40
C LYS A 85 3.72 22.60 8.34
N ALA A 86 3.09 22.85 9.48
CA ALA A 86 1.76 23.46 9.56
C ALA A 86 1.78 25.00 9.36
N SER A 87 2.94 25.65 9.53
CA SER A 87 3.09 27.11 9.42
C SER A 87 3.49 27.60 8.03
N VAL A 88 3.69 26.71 7.05
CA VAL A 88 3.99 27.10 5.66
C VAL A 88 2.65 27.40 4.97
N PRO A 89 2.38 28.64 4.52
CA PRO A 89 1.20 28.94 3.72
C PRO A 89 1.30 28.21 2.38
N VAL A 90 0.19 27.59 1.95
CA VAL A 90 0.02 27.02 0.60
C VAL A 90 -0.19 28.15 -0.39
#